data_AF-A0A960WHA5-F1
#
_entry.id   AF-A0A960WHA5-F1
#
_cell.length_a   1.000
_cell.length_b   1.000
_cell.length_c   1.000
_cell.angle_alpha   90.00
_cell.angle_beta   90.00
_cell.angle_gamma   90.00
#
_symmetry.space_group_name_H-M   'P 1'
#
loop_
_entity.id
_entity.type
_entity.pdbx_description
1 polymer ?
#
loop_
_entity_poly.entity_id
_entity_poly.type
_entity_poly.pdbx_seq_one_letter_code
_entity_poly.pdbx_strand_id
1 'polypeptide(L)' 'MNKELEANQEKFKKILGTYVKHAGLEIELTLKDGKKLVISKKRELQGDFLIQTPKGGAQELIPLQEIQRADIYAV' A
#
# COMPACT_ATOMS: atom_id res chain seq x y z
N MET A 1 5.04 -0.12 22.99
CA MET A 1 4.75 -0.78 21.70
C MET A 1 5.79 -1.87 21.49
N ASN A 2 5.44 -3.02 20.93
CA ASN A 2 6.33 -4.19 20.88
C ASN A 2 7.38 -3.99 19.76
N LYS A 3 8.68 -3.99 20.08
CA LYS A 3 9.78 -3.68 19.12
C LYS A 3 9.73 -4.52 17.84
N GLU A 4 9.25 -5.75 17.94
CA GLU A 4 9.08 -6.67 16.81
C GLU A 4 7.99 -6.21 15.82
N LEU A 5 6.93 -5.59 16.33
CA LEU A 5 5.83 -5.07 15.50
C LEU A 5 6.30 -3.89 14.64
N GLU A 6 7.08 -2.99 15.25
CA GLU A 6 7.69 -1.84 14.56
C GLU A 6 8.67 -2.31 13.47
N ALA A 7 9.52 -3.29 13.77
CA ALA A 7 10.46 -3.85 12.79
C ALA A 7 9.74 -4.50 11.60
N ASN A 8 8.63 -5.21 11.86
CA ASN A 8 7.81 -5.81 10.80
C ASN A 8 7.10 -4.75 9.95
N GLN A 9 6.60 -3.67 10.55
CA GLN A 9 6.00 -2.55 9.80
C GLN A 9 7.02 -1.83 8.92
N GLU A 10 8.22 -1.53 9.43
CA GLU A 10 9.30 -0.91 8.65
C GLU A 10 9.73 -1.82 7.49
N LYS A 11 9.83 -3.13 7.73
CA LYS A 11 10.12 -4.10 6.66
C LYS A 11 9.01 -4.11 5.61
N PHE A 12 7.74 -4.13 6.03
CA PHE A 12 6.60 -4.07 5.11
C PHE A 12 6.62 -2.80 4.27
N LYS A 13 6.78 -1.63 4.90
CA LYS A 13 6.89 -0.32 4.23
C LYS A 13 8.00 -0.30 3.19
N LYS A 14 9.17 -0.86 3.51
CA LYS A 14 10.30 -0.96 2.56
C LYS A 14 9.99 -1.85 1.36
N ILE A 15 9.39 -3.02 1.60
CA ILE A 15 9.02 -3.96 0.54
C ILE A 15 7.95 -3.34 -0.36
N LEU A 16 6.84 -2.90 0.23
CA LEU A 16 5.75 -2.25 -0.50
C LEU A 16 6.30 -1.05 -1.30
N GLY A 17 7.10 -0.19 -0.68
CA GLY A 17 7.72 0.98 -1.30
C GLY A 17 8.54 0.70 -2.55
N THR A 18 9.14 -0.48 -2.64
CA THR A 18 9.84 -0.94 -3.85
C THR A 18 8.83 -1.13 -4.98
N TYR A 19 7.72 -1.82 -4.71
CA TYR A 19 6.73 -2.19 -5.73
C TYR A 19 5.76 -1.07 -6.09
N VAL A 20 5.43 -0.15 -5.17
CA VAL A 20 4.49 0.94 -5.44
C VAL A 20 4.95 1.79 -6.63
N LYS A 21 6.27 1.96 -6.78
CA LYS A 21 6.91 2.77 -7.82
C LYS A 21 7.11 2.06 -9.16
N HIS A 22 6.98 0.73 -9.20
CA HIS A 22 7.20 -0.02 -10.42
C HIS A 22 6.02 0.13 -11.38
N ALA A 23 6.30 0.71 -12.56
CA ALA A 23 5.39 0.68 -13.69
C ALA A 23 5.22 -0.77 -14.18
N GLY A 24 4.00 -1.15 -14.56
CA GLY A 24 3.68 -2.51 -15.00
C GLY A 24 3.30 -3.49 -13.90
N LEU A 25 3.09 -3.01 -12.67
CA LEU A 25 2.52 -3.83 -11.60
C LEU A 25 1.10 -3.36 -11.23
N GLU A 26 0.19 -4.32 -11.10
CA GLU A 26 -1.06 -4.15 -10.39
C GLU A 26 -0.90 -4.62 -8.94
N ILE A 27 -1.46 -3.87 -8.00
CA ILE A 27 -1.36 -4.17 -6.58
C ILE A 27 -2.78 -4.19 -6.01
N GLU A 28 -3.19 -5.31 -5.44
CA GLU A 28 -4.43 -5.44 -4.65
C GLU A 28 -4.05 -5.37 -3.16
N LEU A 29 -4.74 -4.51 -2.41
CA LEU A 29 -4.61 -4.44 -0.96
C LEU A 29 -5.84 -5.06 -0.31
N THR A 30 -5.60 -5.88 0.70
CA THR A 30 -6.63 -6.29 1.67
C THR A 30 -6.37 -5.54 2.98
N LEU A 31 -7.37 -4.80 3.44
CA LEU A 31 -7.35 -4.06 4.70
C LEU A 31 -7.82 -4.94 5.87
N LYS A 32 -7.54 -4.50 7.10
CA LYS A 32 -7.94 -5.21 8.34
C LYS A 32 -9.45 -5.39 8.50
N ASP A 33 -10.25 -4.51 7.93
CA ASP A 33 -11.72 -4.60 7.91
C ASP A 33 -12.23 -5.61 6.86
N GLY A 34 -11.32 -6.26 6.12
CA GLY A 34 -11.63 -7.19 5.04
C GLY A 34 -11.89 -6.51 3.70
N LYS A 35 -11.87 -5.17 3.63
CA LYS A 35 -12.04 -4.43 2.37
C LYS A 35 -10.87 -4.72 1.44
N LYS A 36 -11.20 -5.00 0.18
CA LYS A 36 -10.23 -5.15 -0.90
C LYS A 36 -10.25 -3.95 -1.81
N LEU A 37 -9.08 -3.50 -2.26
CA LEU A 37 -8.95 -2.41 -3.21
C LEU A 37 -7.74 -2.59 -4.12
N VAL A 38 -7.95 -2.39 -5.42
CA VAL A 38 -6.87 -2.32 -6.41
C VAL A 38 -6.37 -0.89 -6.47
N ILE A 39 -5.08 -0.68 -6.22
CA ILE A 39 -4.54 0.68 -6.14
C ILE A 39 -4.16 1.21 -7.53
N SER A 40 -4.44 2.49 -7.74
CA SER A 40 -4.25 3.14 -9.03
C SER A 40 -2.77 3.14 -9.47
N LYS A 41 -2.49 3.40 -10.76
CA LYS A 41 -1.12 3.60 -11.25
C LYS A 41 -0.47 4.90 -10.72
N LYS A 42 -1.27 5.86 -10.26
CA LYS A 42 -0.81 7.09 -9.62
C LYS A 42 -0.84 6.90 -8.11
N ARG A 43 0.24 6.33 -7.60
CA ARG A 43 0.37 5.91 -6.22
C ARG A 43 1.78 6.16 -5.70
N GLU A 44 1.89 6.49 -4.43
CA GLU A 44 3.17 6.69 -3.76
C GLU A 44 3.07 6.43 -2.26
N LEU A 45 4.19 6.08 -1.65
CA LEU A 45 4.29 6.06 -0.19
C LEU A 45 4.80 7.41 0.28
N GLN A 46 4.07 8.02 1.21
CA GLN A 46 4.48 9.23 1.91
C GLN A 46 4.33 9.02 3.42
N GLY A 47 5.45 8.99 4.14
CA GLY A 47 5.45 8.67 5.58
C GLY A 47 4.83 7.29 5.82
N ASP A 48 3.79 7.23 6.64
CA ASP A 48 3.08 6.00 6.99
C ASP A 48 1.76 5.82 6.23
N PHE A 49 1.66 6.49 5.07
CA PHE A 49 0.50 6.43 4.20
C PHE A 49 0.88 5.97 2.80
N LEU A 50 0.01 5.15 2.21
CA LEU A 50 -0.09 5.00 0.78
C LEU A 50 -1.09 6.03 0.26
N ILE A 51 -0.61 6.88 -0.63
CA ILE A 51 -1.43 7.87 -1.31
C ILE A 51 -1.74 7.36 -2.70
N GLN A 52 -3.00 7.44 -3.11
CA GLN A 52 -3.39 7.16 -4.48
C GLN A 52 -4.34 8.22 -5.02
N THR A 53 -4.36 8.35 -6.35
CA THR A 53 -5.35 9.17 -7.06
C THR A 53 -6.06 8.31 -8.10
N PRO A 54 -7.24 7.75 -7.77
CA PRO A 54 -8.08 7.02 -8.72
C PRO A 54 -8.40 7.88 -9.96
N LYS A 55 -8.68 7.23 -11.09
CA LYS A 55 -8.99 7.95 -12.34
C LYS A 55 -10.27 8.79 -12.16
N GLY A 56 -10.12 10.11 -12.18
CA GLY A 56 -11.24 11.05 -12.01
C GLY A 56 -11.71 11.23 -10.57
N GLY A 57 -10.98 10.68 -9.59
CA GLY A 57 -11.31 10.74 -8.18
C GLY A 57 -10.47 11.75 -7.39
N ALA A 58 -10.89 11.96 -6.15
CA ALA A 58 -10.08 12.67 -5.16
C ALA A 58 -8.89 11.80 -4.72
N GLN A 59 -7.86 12.45 -4.18
CA GLN A 59 -6.74 11.76 -3.56
C GLN A 59 -7.21 10.98 -2.32
N GLU A 60 -6.81 9.73 -2.22
CA GLU A 60 -7.10 8.85 -1.09
C GLU A 60 -5.81 8.59 -0.30
N LEU A 61 -5.93 8.56 1.02
CA LEU A 61 -4.84 8.22 1.94
C LEU A 61 -5.18 6.93 2.67
N ILE A 62 -4.33 5.93 2.56
CA ILE A 62 -4.48 4.62 3.18
C ILE A 62 -3.36 4.46 4.20
N PRO A 63 -3.66 4.41 5.51
CA PRO A 63 -2.64 4.17 6.53
C PRO A 63 -2.03 2.79 6.35
N LEU A 64 -0.69 2.70 6.36
CA LEU A 64 0.00 1.41 6.18
C LEU A 64 -0.37 0.39 7.27
N GLN A 65 -0.64 0.88 8.48
CA GLN A 65 -1.08 0.04 9.59
C GLN A 65 -2.43 -0.64 9.35
N GLU A 66 -3.27 -0.14 8.44
CA GLU A 66 -4.57 -0.74 8.11
C GLU A 66 -4.46 -1.81 7.03
N ILE A 67 -3.31 -1.90 6.35
CA ILE A 67 -3.08 -2.91 5.31
C ILE A 67 -2.70 -4.23 6.00
N GLN A 68 -3.50 -5.26 5.75
CA GLN A 68 -3.23 -6.62 6.24
C GLN A 68 -2.42 -7.43 5.24
N ARG A 69 -2.66 -7.23 3.94
CA ARG A 69 -2.00 -7.97 2.86
C ARG A 69 -1.92 -7.12 1.59
N ALA A 70 -0.83 -7.30 0.84
CA ALA A 70 -0.66 -6.74 -0.50
C ALA A 70 -0.30 -7.87 -1.46
N ASP A 71 -1.10 -8.05 -2.51
CA ASP A 71 -0.87 -8.98 -3.60
C ASP A 71 -0.40 -8.20 -4.84
N ILE A 72 0.62 -8.72 -5.53
CA ILE A 72 1.32 -8.03 -6.61
C ILE A 72 1.26 -8.89 -7.86
N TYR A 73 0.81 -8.29 -8.96
CA TYR A 73 0.62 -8.95 -10.24
C TYR A 73 1.40 -8.22 -11.32
N ALA A 74 2.11 -8.98 -12.16
CA ALA A 74 2.70 -8.44 -13.39
C ALA A 74 1.60 -8.30 -14.46
N VAL A 75 1.57 -7.16 -15.16
CA VAL A 75 0.63 -6.85 -16.24
C VAL A 75 1.35 -6.47 -17.53
#